data_AF-A0A932X3U8-F1
#
_entry.id   AF-A0A932X3U8-F1
#
_cell.length_a   1.000
_cell.length_b   1.000
_cell.length_c   1.000
_cell.angle_alpha   90.00
_cell.angle_beta   90.00
_cell.angle_gamma   90.00
#
_symmetry.space_group_name_H-M   'P 1'
#
loop_
_entity.id
_entity.type
_entity.pdbx_description
1 polymer ?
#
loop_
_entity_poly.entity_id
_entity_poly.type
_entity_poly.pdbx_seq_one_letter_code
_entity_poly.pdbx_strand_id
1 'polypeptide(L)'
;MDVFAFLLVPFVASLVYTGILSYLGVHVVERGVIFVDIALAQIAALGAAVAVLFGRDVHGEGAYAVSLIFTFFGAVIFSTLKSRSGKIPQEAIIGI
;
A
#
# COMPACT_ATOMS: atom_id res chain seq x y z
N MET A 1 29.04 6.64 20.63
CA MET A 1 28.68 5.87 19.43
C MET A 1 29.44 6.48 18.28
N ASP A 2 30.40 5.76 17.69
CA ASP A 2 31.11 6.26 16.51
C ASP A 2 30.13 6.47 15.36
N VAL A 3 30.26 7.57 14.61
CA VAL A 3 29.35 7.94 13.50
C VAL A 3 29.18 6.77 12.51
N PHE A 4 30.24 6.00 12.28
CA PHE A 4 30.22 4.81 11.45
C PHE A 4 29.26 3.73 11.98
N ALA A 5 29.30 3.45 13.30
CA ALA A 5 28.41 2.47 13.93
C ALA A 5 26.95 2.92 13.90
N PHE A 6 26.69 4.24 14.00
CA PHE A 6 25.35 4.80 13.87
C PHE A 6 24.78 4.66 12.44
N LEU A 7 25.61 4.89 11.41
CA LEU A 7 25.20 4.79 10.00
C LEU A 7 25.09 3.35 9.48
N LEU A 8 25.75 2.39 10.13
CA LEU A 8 25.72 0.99 9.72
C LEU A 8 24.30 0.41 9.76
N VAL A 9 23.52 0.74 10.79
CA VAL A 9 22.14 0.25 10.97
C VAL A 9 21.21 0.67 9.81
N PRO A 10 21.03 1.97 9.49
CA PRO A 10 20.19 2.38 8.36
C PRO A 10 20.73 1.89 7.01
N PHE A 11 22.05 1.78 6.85
CA PHE A 11 22.66 1.21 5.64
C PHE A 11 22.23 -0.25 5.43
N VAL A 12 22.35 -1.10 6.46
CA VAL A 12 21.91 -2.50 6.37
C VAL A 12 20.40 -2.58 6.15
N ALA A 13 19.61 -1.75 6.83
CA ALA A 13 18.17 -1.68 6.63
C ALA A 13 17.81 -1.32 5.17
N SER A 14 18.51 -0.35 4.56
CA SER A 14 18.30 0.00 3.15
C SER A 14 18.65 -1.14 2.20
N LEU A 15 19.75 -1.88 2.46
CA LEU A 15 20.14 -3.03 1.63
C LEU A 15 19.09 -4.14 1.67
N VAL A 16 18.56 -4.44 2.86
CA VAL A 16 17.46 -5.38 3.05
C VAL A 16 16.21 -4.90 2.32
N TYR A 17 15.84 -3.63 2.45
CA TYR A 17 14.65 -3.05 1.81
C TYR A 17 14.76 -3.09 0.28
N THR A 18 15.92 -2.77 -0.28
CA THR A 18 16.19 -2.88 -1.72
C THR A 18 16.03 -4.32 -2.21
N GLY A 19 16.52 -5.31 -1.46
CA GLY A 19 16.33 -6.72 -1.78
C GLY A 19 14.86 -7.13 -1.82
N ILE A 20 14.09 -6.71 -0.81
CA ILE A 20 12.65 -7.02 -0.72
C ILE A 20 11.87 -6.35 -1.85
N LEU A 21 12.08 -5.05 -2.07
CA LEU A 21 11.36 -4.29 -3.09
C LEU A 21 11.67 -4.76 -4.51
N SER A 22 12.93 -5.10 -4.80
CA SER A 22 13.30 -5.62 -6.13
C SER A 22 12.64 -6.97 -6.40
N TYR A 23 12.65 -7.90 -5.43
CA TYR A 23 12.01 -9.20 -5.57
C TYR A 23 10.48 -9.12 -5.68
N LEU A 24 9.83 -8.36 -4.79
CA LEU A 24 8.37 -8.19 -4.81
C LEU A 24 7.92 -7.34 -6.01
N GLY A 25 8.74 -6.40 -6.46
CA GLY A 25 8.46 -5.58 -7.64
C GLY A 25 8.32 -6.43 -8.90
N VAL A 26 9.21 -7.42 -9.11
CA VAL A 26 9.08 -8.37 -10.23
C VAL A 26 7.75 -9.13 -10.17
N HIS A 27 7.36 -9.62 -8.99
CA HIS A 27 6.08 -10.32 -8.81
C HIS A 27 4.86 -9.44 -9.11
N VAL A 28 4.92 -8.16 -8.76
CA VAL A 28 3.86 -7.17 -9.01
C VAL A 28 3.72 -6.90 -10.51
N VAL A 29 4.86 -6.73 -11.21
CA VAL A 29 4.91 -6.51 -12.66
C VAL A 29 4.40 -7.74 -13.41
N GLU A 30 4.87 -8.94 -13.07
CA GLU A 30 4.41 -10.20 -13.69
C GLU A 30 2.90 -10.44 -13.51
N ARG A 31 2.32 -9.91 -12.43
CA ARG A 31 0.91 -10.07 -12.12
C ARG A 31 0.03 -8.93 -12.67
N GLY A 32 0.61 -7.90 -13.29
CA GLY A 32 -0.12 -6.74 -13.81
C GLY A 32 -0.91 -5.98 -12.74
N VAL A 33 -0.32 -5.85 -11.55
CA VAL A 33 -0.94 -5.19 -10.37
C VAL A 33 -0.13 -3.99 -9.90
N ILE A 34 0.51 -3.28 -10.82
CA ILE A 34 1.45 -2.18 -10.52
C ILE A 34 0.75 -1.05 -9.74
N PHE A 35 -0.47 -0.67 -10.17
CA PHE A 35 -1.20 0.47 -9.59
C PHE A 35 -2.06 0.14 -8.37
N VAL A 36 -2.15 -1.14 -7.97
CA VAL A 36 -2.98 -1.56 -6.83
C VAL A 36 -2.49 -0.89 -5.54
N ASP A 37 -1.18 -0.73 -5.38
CA ASP A 37 -0.60 -0.08 -4.20
C ASP A 37 -1.04 1.39 -4.09
N ILE A 38 -0.97 2.14 -5.20
CA ILE A 38 -1.43 3.53 -5.28
C ILE A 38 -2.95 3.62 -5.02
N ALA A 39 -3.74 2.71 -5.59
CA ALA A 39 -5.19 2.69 -5.37
C ALA A 39 -5.55 2.40 -3.90
N LEU A 40 -4.83 1.48 -3.24
CA LEU A 40 -5.04 1.17 -1.83
C LEU A 40 -4.68 2.35 -0.93
N ALA A 41 -3.64 3.11 -1.25
CA ALA A 41 -3.29 4.35 -0.55
C ALA A 41 -4.42 5.39 -0.66
N GLN A 42 -5.06 5.52 -1.82
CA GLN A 42 -6.21 6.41 -2.01
C GLN A 42 -7.44 5.95 -1.22
N ILE A 43 -7.71 4.64 -1.18
CA ILE A 43 -8.78 4.07 -0.34
C ILE A 43 -8.50 4.31 1.15
N ALA A 44 -7.24 4.20 1.58
CA ALA A 44 -6.83 4.53 2.94
C ALA A 44 -7.12 6.02 3.25
N ALA A 45 -6.75 6.92 2.35
CA ALA A 45 -7.00 8.36 2.48
C ALA A 45 -8.50 8.69 2.52
N LEU A 46 -9.33 7.97 1.75
CA LEU A 46 -10.79 8.07 1.84
C LEU A 46 -11.29 7.64 3.23
N GLY A 47 -10.77 6.54 3.77
CA GLY A 47 -11.10 6.10 5.14
C GLY A 47 -10.71 7.13 6.20
N ALA A 48 -9.53 7.75 6.06
CA ALA A 48 -9.10 8.84 6.92
C ALA A 48 -10.06 10.04 6.83
N ALA A 49 -10.44 10.45 5.62
CA ALA A 49 -11.39 11.54 5.40
C ALA A 49 -12.76 11.24 6.02
N VAL A 50 -13.26 10.01 5.89
CA VAL A 50 -14.50 9.56 6.52
C VAL A 50 -14.39 9.66 8.05
N ALA A 51 -13.28 9.22 8.65
CA ALA A 51 -13.08 9.33 10.09
C ALA A 51 -13.12 10.78 10.59
N VAL A 52 -12.50 11.68 9.83
CA VAL A 52 -12.50 13.13 10.12
C VAL A 52 -13.91 13.71 10.01
N LEU A 53 -14.70 13.30 9.02
CA LEU A 53 -16.11 13.70 8.90
C LEU A 53 -16.96 13.26 10.10
N PHE A 54 -16.63 12.11 10.70
CA PHE A 54 -17.25 11.64 11.95
C PHE A 54 -16.66 12.30 13.22
N GLY A 55 -15.86 13.35 13.07
CA GLY A 55 -15.30 14.12 14.18
C GLY A 55 -14.12 13.43 14.89
N ARG A 56 -13.47 12.45 14.26
CA ARG A 56 -12.22 11.87 14.77
C ARG A 56 -11.04 12.80 14.45
N ASP A 57 -10.07 12.81 15.35
CA ASP A 57 -8.79 13.47 15.11
C ASP A 57 -8.06 12.82 13.93
N VAL A 58 -7.52 13.64 13.02
CA VAL A 58 -6.73 13.23 11.85
C VAL A 58 -5.54 12.36 12.24
N HIS A 59 -4.90 12.66 13.37
CA HIS A 59 -3.76 11.93 13.90
C HIS A 59 -4.14 11.00 15.05
N GLY A 60 -5.44 10.85 15.33
CA GLY A 60 -5.95 9.97 16.38
C GLY A 60 -6.01 8.51 15.94
N GLU A 61 -5.95 7.61 16.92
CA GLU A 61 -6.09 6.17 16.70
C GLU A 61 -7.41 5.80 15.98
N GLY A 62 -8.46 6.60 16.16
CA GLY A 62 -9.74 6.43 15.48
C GLY A 62 -9.64 6.62 13.96
N ALA A 63 -8.90 7.63 13.48
CA ALA A 63 -8.68 7.83 12.05
C ALA A 63 -7.80 6.73 11.46
N TYR A 64 -6.79 6.29 12.21
CA TYR A 64 -5.96 5.15 11.83
C TYR A 64 -6.78 3.87 11.66
N ALA A 65 -7.62 3.52 12.65
CA ALA A 65 -8.44 2.32 12.61
C ALA A 65 -9.43 2.31 11.44
N VAL A 66 -10.11 3.44 11.18
CA VAL A 66 -11.05 3.55 10.06
C VAL A 66 -10.32 3.47 8.71
N SER A 67 -9.18 4.15 8.57
CA SER A 67 -8.35 4.08 7.36
C SER A 67 -7.92 2.64 7.06
N LEU A 68 -7.48 1.92 8.10
CA LEU A 68 -7.05 0.53 8.01
C LEU A 68 -8.19 -0.41 7.56
N ILE A 69 -9.40 -0.22 8.12
CA ILE A 69 -10.59 -0.98 7.70
C ILE A 69 -10.90 -0.72 6.22
N PHE A 70 -10.85 0.55 5.79
CA PHE A 70 -11.05 0.91 4.39
C PHE A 70 -9.99 0.28 3.48
N THR A 71 -8.71 0.34 3.85
CA THR A 71 -7.63 -0.29 3.09
C THR A 71 -7.82 -1.80 2.96
N PHE A 72 -8.16 -2.50 4.05
CA PHE A 72 -8.42 -3.93 3.98
C PHE A 72 -9.63 -4.27 3.12
N PHE A 73 -10.70 -3.48 3.23
CA PHE A 73 -11.88 -3.63 2.38
C PHE A 73 -11.52 -3.45 0.90
N GLY A 74 -10.75 -2.41 0.56
CA GLY A 74 -10.19 -2.19 -0.77
C GLY A 74 -9.33 -3.35 -1.25
N ALA A 75 -8.48 -3.91 -0.38
CA ALA A 75 -7.62 -5.05 -0.70
C ALA A 75 -8.42 -6.31 -1.01
N VAL A 76 -9.50 -6.57 -0.25
CA VAL A 76 -10.42 -7.70 -0.51
C VAL A 76 -11.12 -7.53 -1.86
N ILE A 77 -11.62 -6.33 -2.15
CA ILE A 77 -12.23 -6.00 -3.44
C ILE A 77 -11.24 -6.27 -4.58
N PHE A 78 -10.03 -5.70 -4.52
CA PHE A 78 -9.02 -5.87 -5.56
C PHE A 78 -8.50 -7.31 -5.69
N SER A 79 -8.46 -8.07 -4.59
CA SER A 79 -8.08 -9.48 -4.61
C SER A 79 -9.12 -10.37 -5.28
N THR A 80 -10.41 -10.05 -5.08
CA THR A 80 -11.54 -10.84 -5.60
C THR A 80 -11.94 -10.48 -7.03
N LEU A 81 -11.81 -9.20 -7.42
CA LEU A 81 -12.06 -8.71 -8.79
C LEU A 81 -10.98 -9.10 -9.80
N LYS A 82 -9.90 -9.75 -9.35
CA LYS A 82 -8.86 -10.26 -10.24
C LYS A 82 -9.43 -11.36 -11.15
N SER A 83 -9.87 -10.95 -12.34
CA SER A 83 -10.35 -11.86 -13.37
C SER A 83 -9.24 -12.82 -13.79
N ARG A 84 -9.45 -14.12 -13.59
CA ARG A 84 -8.56 -15.19 -14.09
C ARG A 84 -8.49 -15.26 -15.63
N SER A 85 -9.30 -14.47 -16.35
CA SER A 85 -9.50 -14.61 -17.79
C SER A 85 -8.98 -13.39 -18.57
N GLY A 86 -7.65 -13.26 -18.61
CA GLY A 86 -6.82 -12.95 -19.79
C GLY A 86 -7.18 -11.84 -20.79
N LYS A 87 -8.10 -10.90 -20.56
CA LYS A 87 -8.40 -9.85 -21.55
C LYS A 87 -8.34 -8.40 -21.06
N ILE A 88 -8.31 -8.15 -19.76
CA ILE A 88 -8.23 -6.76 -19.24
C ILE A 88 -7.31 -6.75 -18.01
N PRO A 89 -6.15 -6.07 -18.05
CA PRO A 89 -5.30 -5.88 -16.88
C PRO A 89 -6.04 -5.07 -15.83
N GLN A 90 -5.84 -5.39 -14.55
CA GLN A 90 -6.48 -4.68 -13.43
C GLN A 90 -6.14 -3.18 -13.42
N GLU A 91 -5.01 -2.82 -14.02
CA GLU A 91 -4.56 -1.45 -14.30
C GLU A 91 -5.60 -0.64 -15.08
N ALA A 92 -6.31 -1.25 -16.03
CA ALA A 92 -7.34 -0.57 -16.82
C ALA A 92 -8.61 -0.23 -16.01
N ILE A 93 -8.85 -0.94 -14.90
CA ILE A 93 -9.97 -0.65 -13.98
C ILE A 93 -9.58 0.48 -13.03
N ILE A 94 -8.32 0.53 -12.60
CA ILE A 94 -7.81 1.59 -11.72
C ILE A 94 -7.70 2.91 -12.47
N GLY A 95 -7.35 2.88 -13.77
CA GLY A 95 -7.59 3.98 -14.70
C GLY A 95 -7.01 5.32 -14.26
N ILE A 96 -5.79 5.30 -13.69
CA ILE A 96 -4.95 6.49 -13.60
C ILE A 96 -4.19 6.71 -14.91
#